data_AF-A0A7C5CIM5-F1
#
_entry.id   AF-A0A7C5CIM5-F1
#
_cell.length_a   1.000
_cell.length_b   1.000
_cell.length_c   1.000
_cell.angle_alpha   90.00
_cell.angle_beta   90.00
_cell.angle_gamma   90.00
#
_symmetry.space_group_name_H-M   'P 1'
#
loop_
_entity.id
_entity.type
_entity.pdbx_description
1 polymer ?
#
loop_
_entity_poly.entity_id
_entity_poly.type
_entity_poly.pdbx_seq_one_letter_code
_entity_poly.pdbx_strand_id
1 'polypeptide(L)'
;MVSESKLVLLILFFAFVGVANCFELSFLVQCFAGGELFTDTLFIGLDSSATNGYDPAFDLSAPPPPPPPVTLYAYFPLEDPGFPFIRRLRRDFRNARSAVICWKMIVESYGYDSLRVNWDSTRVSEILPAHLWIGKSLVSVFPSLLFDCSTAGSISLFNWEELTIVYTSGLSDSLFGVVNGRFVGTSAESVKVFAYSPELPFHPDFVPHLIAGGTAGFEFRLPPRDYVLVYKNGTTKTSIDRADLVGSTFIRLLPGDTVNLSLRVPTNEGNTYQLHGRVVDTDGLPVRYALVFAEGARINRPNPISRMAIADSMGNFTISDLNNTGVILWAYQAGFIPSYFPGRFHWAEAETIYPASDTGFIEIRLRRLGVDGAFGVYGKLVGPMGLSEPVTGARVYAVNESGDTTSCVISTFAGEFVMKNLPGGRYNVCIDAYRFNPVCIEGVVTLGDSLPFYNLGILSLSRATVVEEVTAGEDFGVKIYPNPFNESVRIEFEYAPCGKSLYIFDILGRECRRIILNGERVYIWDGKDQYGRVVSSGVYFLRFEKKVIGKMVFVR
;
A
#
# COMPACT_ATOMS: atom_id res chain seq x y z
N MET A 1 46.22 51.05 10.28
CA MET A 1 46.50 50.29 9.04
C MET A 1 47.18 48.99 9.45
N VAL A 2 46.38 47.94 9.63
CA VAL A 2 46.37 46.70 8.81
C VAL A 2 47.67 45.89 8.94
N SER A 3 47.56 44.74 9.60
CA SER A 3 48.30 43.53 9.26
C SER A 3 47.57 42.34 9.87
N GLU A 4 46.83 41.62 9.03
CA GLU A 4 46.09 40.40 9.37
C GLU A 4 47.03 39.29 9.86
N SER A 5 46.79 38.80 11.07
CA SER A 5 47.37 37.56 11.56
C SER A 5 46.46 36.40 11.13
N LYS A 6 46.94 35.56 10.21
CA LYS A 6 46.30 34.30 9.80
C LYS A 6 46.11 33.39 11.02
N LEU A 7 44.87 33.20 11.45
CA LEU A 7 44.49 32.17 12.41
C LEU A 7 44.29 30.85 11.63
N VAL A 8 45.21 29.90 11.78
CA VAL A 8 45.03 28.53 11.32
C VAL A 8 44.02 27.86 12.26
N LEU A 9 42.78 27.70 11.81
CA LEU A 9 41.75 26.97 12.55
C LEU A 9 41.99 25.46 12.36
N LEU A 10 42.65 24.84 13.33
CA LEU A 10 42.80 23.39 13.43
C LEU A 10 41.42 22.79 13.77
N ILE A 11 40.70 22.25 12.78
CA ILE A 11 39.46 21.52 13.02
C ILE A 11 39.84 20.17 13.63
N LEU A 12 39.75 20.09 14.97
CA LEU A 12 39.77 18.83 15.71
C LEU A 12 38.49 18.06 15.40
N PHE A 13 38.59 17.05 14.54
CA PHE A 13 37.59 15.98 14.46
C PHE A 13 37.64 15.20 15.79
N PHE A 14 36.76 15.55 16.73
CA PHE A 14 36.44 14.63 17.81
C PHE A 14 35.65 13.47 17.20
N ALA A 15 36.34 12.35 16.94
CA ALA A 15 35.68 11.07 16.82
C ALA A 15 35.10 10.73 18.20
N PHE A 16 33.82 11.08 18.41
CA PHE A 16 33.06 10.52 19.52
C PHE A 16 32.99 9.01 19.28
N VAL A 17 33.77 8.24 20.05
CA VAL A 17 33.52 6.82 20.22
C VAL A 17 32.19 6.75 20.98
N GLY A 18 31.09 6.60 20.25
CA GLY A 18 29.75 6.52 20.83
C GLY A 18 29.70 5.38 21.84
N VAL A 19 29.46 5.71 23.10
CA VAL A 19 29.08 4.72 24.09
C VAL A 19 27.75 4.16 23.60
N ALA A 20 27.69 2.87 23.30
CA ALA A 20 26.44 2.22 22.93
C ALA A 20 25.47 2.35 24.11
N ASN A 21 24.40 3.14 23.95
CA ASN A 21 23.38 3.29 24.99
C ASN A 21 22.71 1.93 25.17
N CYS A 22 23.09 1.22 26.23
CA CYS A 22 22.46 -0.03 26.61
C CYS A 22 21.40 0.28 27.66
N PHE A 23 20.17 -0.17 27.45
CA PHE A 23 19.08 0.04 28.39
C PHE A 23 18.06 -1.07 28.30
N GLU A 24 17.20 -1.14 29.31
CA GLU A 24 15.96 -1.90 29.28
C GLU A 24 14.84 -1.04 29.82
N LEU A 25 13.72 -0.99 29.09
CA LEU A 25 12.53 -0.23 29.46
C LEU A 25 11.30 -1.14 29.42
N SER A 26 10.47 -1.02 30.45
CA SER A 26 9.21 -1.74 30.57
C SER A 26 8.02 -0.89 30.14
N PHE A 27 7.07 -1.50 29.45
CA PHE A 27 5.77 -0.95 29.10
C PHE A 27 4.68 -1.76 29.79
N LEU A 28 3.92 -1.09 30.66
CA LEU A 28 2.78 -1.67 31.38
C LEU A 28 1.50 -1.43 30.58
N VAL A 29 0.98 -2.49 29.96
CA VAL A 29 -0.31 -2.52 29.31
C VAL A 29 -1.38 -2.77 30.36
N GLN A 30 -2.39 -1.90 30.42
CA GLN A 30 -3.50 -1.94 31.36
C GLN A 30 -4.82 -1.95 30.59
N CYS A 31 -5.63 -2.96 30.84
CA CYS A 31 -6.96 -3.11 30.27
C CYS A 31 -7.97 -3.13 31.40
N PHE A 32 -8.90 -2.18 31.42
CA PHE A 32 -10.05 -2.21 32.32
C PHE A 32 -11.22 -2.84 31.59
N ALA A 33 -11.79 -3.91 32.13
CA ALA A 33 -12.89 -4.64 31.51
C ALA A 33 -13.87 -5.14 32.58
N GLY A 34 -15.13 -4.73 32.51
CA GLY A 34 -16.19 -5.26 33.37
C GLY A 34 -15.99 -4.98 34.86
N GLY A 35 -15.30 -3.88 35.20
CA GLY A 35 -14.99 -3.52 36.59
C GLY A 35 -13.66 -4.07 37.13
N GLU A 36 -12.95 -4.90 36.37
CA GLU A 36 -11.65 -5.48 36.75
C GLU A 36 -10.50 -4.88 35.94
N LEU A 37 -9.31 -4.83 36.55
CA LEU A 37 -8.08 -4.35 35.92
C LEU A 37 -7.17 -5.54 35.56
N PHE A 38 -6.96 -5.72 34.26
CA PHE A 38 -6.01 -6.67 33.70
C PHE A 38 -4.72 -5.94 33.33
N THR A 39 -3.57 -6.57 33.58
CA THR A 39 -2.28 -5.96 33.27
C THR A 39 -1.35 -6.94 32.58
N ASP A 40 -0.49 -6.41 31.74
CA ASP A 40 0.52 -7.16 31.01
C ASP A 40 1.76 -6.29 30.82
N THR A 41 2.97 -6.85 30.92
CA THR A 41 4.21 -6.06 30.87
C THR A 41 5.15 -6.58 29.79
N LEU A 42 5.59 -5.67 28.94
CA LEU A 42 6.53 -5.94 27.86
C LEU A 42 7.81 -5.16 28.06
N PHE A 43 8.92 -5.67 27.52
CA PHE A 43 10.24 -5.07 27.67
C PHE A 43 10.88 -4.84 26.31
N ILE A 44 11.42 -3.64 26.10
CA ILE A 44 12.36 -3.38 25.01
C ILE A 44 13.73 -3.11 25.62
N GLY A 45 14.77 -3.40 24.86
CA GLY A 45 16.12 -3.04 25.30
C GLY A 45 17.10 -2.89 24.16
N LEU A 46 18.24 -2.31 24.50
CA LEU A 46 19.39 -2.21 23.63
C LEU A 46 20.60 -2.82 24.30
N ASP A 47 21.33 -3.62 23.53
CA ASP A 47 22.65 -4.09 23.91
C ASP A 47 23.54 -4.13 22.66
N SER A 48 24.83 -3.82 22.83
CA SER A 48 25.80 -3.87 21.72
C SER A 48 26.03 -5.28 21.16
N SER A 49 25.71 -6.30 21.94
CA SER A 49 25.86 -7.73 21.61
C SER A 49 24.57 -8.42 21.18
N ALA A 50 23.40 -7.77 21.35
CA ALA A 50 22.12 -8.30 20.88
C ALA A 50 22.00 -8.25 19.35
N THR A 51 21.20 -9.14 18.76
CA THR A 51 20.83 -9.07 17.33
C THR A 51 19.56 -8.25 17.11
N ASN A 52 19.24 -7.91 15.85
CA ASN A 52 17.96 -7.26 15.51
C ASN A 52 16.84 -8.27 15.18
N GLY A 53 17.18 -9.56 15.06
CA GLY A 53 16.22 -10.67 14.96
C GLY A 53 16.03 -11.32 16.33
N TYR A 54 15.57 -12.57 16.38
CA TYR A 54 15.46 -13.30 17.64
C TYR A 54 16.85 -13.63 18.20
N ASP A 55 17.10 -13.20 19.44
CA ASP A 55 18.31 -13.50 20.18
C ASP A 55 17.99 -14.25 21.49
N PRO A 56 18.30 -15.55 21.62
CA PRO A 56 17.94 -16.33 22.81
C PRO A 56 18.67 -15.90 24.09
N ALA A 57 19.74 -15.10 24.01
CA ALA A 57 20.43 -14.57 25.18
C ALA A 57 19.74 -13.33 25.76
N PHE A 58 18.96 -12.61 24.95
CA PHE A 58 18.36 -11.33 25.33
C PHE A 58 16.83 -11.31 25.22
N ASP A 59 16.25 -11.99 24.26
CA ASP A 59 14.82 -12.00 24.00
C ASP A 59 14.07 -13.04 24.83
N LEU A 60 12.78 -12.76 25.05
CA LEU A 60 11.86 -13.70 25.63
C LEU A 60 10.69 -13.90 24.67
N SER A 61 10.51 -15.13 24.17
CA SER A 61 9.35 -15.46 23.33
C SER A 61 8.06 -15.30 24.10
N ALA A 62 7.02 -14.77 23.45
CA ALA A 62 5.70 -14.73 24.04
C ALA A 62 5.06 -16.13 24.07
N PRO A 63 4.37 -16.48 25.17
CA PRO A 63 3.61 -17.72 25.23
C PRO A 63 2.51 -17.72 24.15
N PRO A 64 1.96 -18.87 23.74
CA PRO A 64 0.82 -18.89 22.84
C PRO A 64 -0.35 -18.05 23.41
N PRO A 65 -1.09 -17.32 22.57
CA PRO A 65 -2.24 -16.54 23.02
C PRO A 65 -3.27 -17.47 23.68
N PRO A 66 -3.95 -17.03 24.75
CA PRO A 66 -5.02 -17.80 25.36
C PRO A 66 -6.20 -18.01 24.37
N PRO A 67 -7.07 -19.01 24.58
CA PRO A 67 -8.23 -19.23 23.74
C PRO A 67 -9.14 -17.99 23.69
N PRO A 68 -9.63 -17.57 22.50
CA PRO A 68 -10.54 -16.43 22.39
C PRO A 68 -11.88 -16.67 23.12
N PRO A 69 -12.54 -15.60 23.64
CA PRO A 69 -12.11 -14.20 23.63
C PRO A 69 -11.02 -13.92 24.67
N VAL A 70 -9.99 -13.16 24.27
CA VAL A 70 -8.84 -12.82 25.12
C VAL A 70 -9.07 -11.46 25.77
N THR A 71 -9.04 -11.38 27.10
CA THR A 71 -9.22 -10.11 27.82
C THR A 71 -8.03 -9.16 27.67
N LEU A 72 -6.81 -9.68 27.73
CA LEU A 72 -5.58 -8.92 27.47
C LEU A 72 -4.43 -9.85 27.10
N TYR A 73 -3.81 -9.59 25.96
CA TYR A 73 -2.59 -10.27 25.52
C TYR A 73 -1.78 -9.34 24.61
N ALA A 74 -0.60 -8.92 25.07
CA ALA A 74 0.25 -7.98 24.34
C ALA A 74 1.61 -8.59 23.93
N TYR A 75 2.10 -8.28 22.74
CA TYR A 75 3.38 -8.82 22.25
C TYR A 75 4.03 -7.92 21.19
N PHE A 76 5.35 -8.10 20.99
CA PHE A 76 6.05 -7.59 19.81
C PHE A 76 6.02 -8.66 18.71
N PRO A 77 5.49 -8.40 17.51
CA PRO A 77 5.54 -9.35 16.41
C PRO A 77 6.97 -9.42 15.87
N LEU A 78 7.38 -10.62 15.47
CA LEU A 78 8.70 -10.86 14.89
C LEU A 78 8.57 -11.71 13.61
N GLU A 79 9.25 -11.27 12.56
CA GLU A 79 9.49 -12.07 11.36
C GLU A 79 10.99 -12.30 11.23
N ASP A 80 11.43 -13.49 11.65
CA ASP A 80 12.84 -13.90 11.55
C ASP A 80 12.95 -15.20 10.71
N PRO A 81 13.58 -15.14 9.51
CA PRO A 81 13.82 -16.32 8.69
C PRO A 81 14.65 -17.41 9.38
N GLY A 82 15.53 -17.05 10.32
CA GLY A 82 16.33 -17.98 11.10
C GLY A 82 15.53 -18.70 12.20
N PHE A 83 14.45 -18.08 12.67
CA PHE A 83 13.57 -18.61 13.72
C PHE A 83 12.07 -18.48 13.34
N PRO A 84 11.61 -19.14 12.26
CA PRO A 84 10.28 -18.90 11.67
C PRO A 84 9.08 -19.29 12.57
N PHE A 85 9.36 -20.05 13.64
CA PHE A 85 8.39 -20.48 14.64
C PHE A 85 8.23 -19.48 15.79
N ILE A 86 9.19 -18.58 15.98
CA ILE A 86 9.13 -17.54 17.01
C ILE A 86 8.61 -16.27 16.35
N ARG A 87 7.31 -16.02 16.53
CA ARG A 87 6.61 -14.91 15.87
C ARG A 87 6.21 -13.78 16.80
N ARG A 88 6.42 -13.95 18.10
CA ARG A 88 5.94 -13.04 19.14
C ARG A 88 6.94 -13.00 20.29
N LEU A 89 7.27 -11.81 20.77
CA LEU A 89 8.18 -11.58 21.88
C LEU A 89 7.48 -10.81 23.01
N ARG A 90 7.89 -11.10 24.25
CA ARG A 90 7.58 -10.36 25.48
C ARG A 90 8.69 -9.39 25.86
N ARG A 91 9.92 -9.76 25.51
CA ARG A 91 11.14 -8.98 25.69
C ARG A 91 11.88 -8.99 24.37
N ASP A 92 12.16 -7.82 23.82
CA ASP A 92 12.75 -7.62 22.50
C ASP A 92 13.95 -6.65 22.58
N PHE A 93 15.15 -7.22 22.53
CA PHE A 93 16.41 -6.48 22.54
C PHE A 93 16.94 -6.31 21.13
N ARG A 94 17.44 -5.11 20.83
CA ARG A 94 17.99 -4.77 19.52
C ARG A 94 19.42 -4.29 19.64
N ASN A 95 20.16 -4.35 18.53
CA ASN A 95 21.56 -3.98 18.54
C ASN A 95 21.73 -2.47 18.75
N ALA A 96 22.40 -2.10 19.85
CA ALA A 96 22.60 -0.70 20.26
C ALA A 96 23.42 0.16 19.27
N ARG A 97 24.06 -0.45 18.26
CA ARG A 97 24.79 0.28 17.20
C ARG A 97 23.88 0.79 16.08
N SER A 98 22.62 0.38 16.05
CA SER A 98 21.66 0.88 15.07
C SER A 98 21.25 2.31 15.43
N ALA A 99 21.39 3.24 14.49
CA ALA A 99 21.07 4.66 14.73
C ALA A 99 19.57 4.90 14.98
N VAL A 100 18.72 4.07 14.36
CA VAL A 100 17.26 4.07 14.51
C VAL A 100 16.79 2.64 14.70
N ILE A 101 15.89 2.44 15.66
CA ILE A 101 15.31 1.14 15.98
C ILE A 101 13.82 1.32 16.19
N CYS A 102 13.04 0.39 15.65
CA CYS A 102 11.58 0.44 15.65
C CYS A 102 11.02 -0.86 16.22
N TRP A 103 10.21 -0.74 17.27
CA TRP A 103 9.40 -1.83 17.81
C TRP A 103 7.94 -1.59 17.47
N LYS A 104 7.24 -2.64 17.06
CA LYS A 104 5.78 -2.65 16.94
C LYS A 104 5.21 -3.43 18.12
N MET A 105 4.27 -2.87 18.86
CA MET A 105 3.55 -3.58 19.92
C MET A 105 2.09 -3.76 19.50
N ILE A 106 1.66 -5.02 19.53
CA ILE A 106 0.28 -5.43 19.29
C ILE A 106 -0.36 -5.75 20.64
N VAL A 107 -1.60 -5.30 20.84
CA VAL A 107 -2.40 -5.62 22.03
C VAL A 107 -3.73 -6.22 21.59
N GLU A 108 -3.92 -7.50 21.89
CA GLU A 108 -5.18 -8.23 21.69
C GLU A 108 -6.01 -8.14 22.97
N SER A 109 -7.20 -7.55 22.88
CA SER A 109 -8.12 -7.35 24.02
C SER A 109 -9.57 -7.47 23.52
N TYR A 110 -10.49 -7.94 24.35
CA TYR A 110 -11.91 -8.08 24.04
C TYR A 110 -12.78 -7.68 25.23
N GLY A 111 -13.89 -6.97 24.97
CA GLY A 111 -14.87 -6.62 26.00
C GLY A 111 -14.34 -5.64 27.06
N TYR A 112 -13.49 -4.71 26.65
CA TYR A 112 -12.81 -3.74 27.52
C TYR A 112 -13.49 -2.37 27.49
N ASP A 113 -13.43 -1.67 28.61
CA ASP A 113 -13.89 -0.29 28.76
C ASP A 113 -12.78 0.71 28.41
N SER A 114 -11.52 0.39 28.75
CA SER A 114 -10.36 1.22 28.41
C SER A 114 -9.06 0.41 28.30
N LEU A 115 -8.21 0.80 27.36
CA LEU A 115 -6.89 0.21 27.15
C LEU A 115 -5.83 1.30 27.14
N ARG A 116 -4.79 1.13 27.95
CA ARG A 116 -3.70 2.10 28.12
C ARG A 116 -2.37 1.39 28.22
N VAL A 117 -1.33 2.00 27.64
CA VAL A 117 0.06 1.59 27.84
C VAL A 117 0.78 2.69 28.59
N ASN A 118 1.51 2.33 29.64
CA ASN A 118 2.24 3.24 30.50
C ASN A 118 3.72 2.87 30.53
N TRP A 119 4.58 3.86 30.73
CA TRP A 119 6.02 3.69 30.90
C TRP A 119 6.56 4.75 31.85
N ASP A 120 7.77 4.53 32.37
CA ASP A 120 8.44 5.47 33.25
C ASP A 120 9.21 6.52 32.43
N SER A 121 8.64 7.72 32.31
CA SER A 121 9.27 8.83 31.57
C SER A 121 10.55 9.36 32.22
N THR A 122 10.76 9.12 33.51
CA THR A 122 12.00 9.49 34.20
C THR A 122 13.15 8.58 33.78
N ARG A 123 12.91 7.27 33.68
CA ARG A 123 13.86 6.31 33.12
C ARG A 123 14.15 6.56 31.64
N VAL A 124 13.17 7.04 30.87
CA VAL A 124 13.41 7.45 29.47
C VAL A 124 14.36 8.65 29.40
N SER A 125 14.21 9.62 30.31
CA SER A 125 15.07 10.82 30.37
C SER A 125 16.53 10.50 30.72
N GLU A 126 16.81 9.33 31.30
CA GLU A 126 18.16 8.86 31.61
C GLU A 126 18.90 8.27 30.38
N ILE A 127 18.19 8.02 29.27
CA ILE A 127 18.72 7.39 28.04
C ILE A 127 19.43 8.44 27.13
N LEU A 128 19.55 9.70 27.57
CA LEU A 128 20.14 10.80 26.79
C LEU A 128 21.62 10.55 26.38
N PRO A 129 22.04 10.99 25.17
CA PRO A 129 21.34 11.92 24.27
C PRO A 129 20.26 11.27 23.39
N ALA A 130 20.00 9.96 23.53
CA ALA A 130 19.01 9.28 22.71
C ALA A 130 17.57 9.65 23.10
N HIS A 131 16.68 9.69 22.09
CA HIS A 131 15.25 9.96 22.27
C HIS A 131 14.43 8.72 21.94
N LEU A 132 13.43 8.46 22.77
CA LEU A 132 12.43 7.42 22.55
C LEU A 132 11.09 8.07 22.23
N TRP A 133 10.51 7.67 21.11
CA TRP A 133 9.26 8.20 20.59
C TRP A 133 8.22 7.10 20.54
N ILE A 134 6.96 7.45 20.77
CA ILE A 134 5.85 6.51 20.67
C ILE A 134 4.70 7.13 19.90
N GLY A 135 4.11 6.34 19.03
CA GLY A 135 2.90 6.72 18.31
C GLY A 135 1.97 5.54 18.20
N LYS A 136 0.69 5.86 18.05
CA LYS A 136 -0.32 4.86 17.73
C LYS A 136 -0.80 5.04 16.31
N SER A 137 -1.11 3.93 15.69
CA SER A 137 -1.59 3.84 14.32
C SER A 137 -2.52 2.65 14.20
N LEU A 138 -3.19 2.52 13.07
CA LEU A 138 -3.88 1.26 12.79
C LEU A 138 -2.87 0.16 12.48
N VAL A 139 -3.32 -1.09 12.60
CA VAL A 139 -2.54 -2.28 12.29
C VAL A 139 -1.70 -2.11 11.02
N SER A 140 -0.39 -2.33 11.14
CA SER A 140 0.61 -2.24 10.07
C SER A 140 0.89 -0.85 9.46
N VAL A 141 0.22 0.22 9.90
CA VAL A 141 0.49 1.59 9.43
C VAL A 141 1.53 2.26 10.34
N PHE A 142 2.44 3.08 9.79
CA PHE A 142 3.34 3.91 10.62
C PHE A 142 2.59 5.13 11.20
N PRO A 143 2.75 5.50 12.49
CA PRO A 143 2.04 6.64 13.08
C PRO A 143 2.33 7.96 12.37
N SER A 144 1.26 8.70 12.06
CA SER A 144 1.41 10.06 11.53
C SER A 144 1.91 11.04 12.61
N LEU A 145 1.67 10.75 13.88
CA LEU A 145 2.13 11.55 15.02
C LEU A 145 2.91 10.66 16.01
N LEU A 146 4.07 11.15 16.43
CA LEU A 146 4.92 10.55 17.45
C LEU A 146 5.03 11.53 18.63
N PHE A 147 5.06 10.98 19.84
CA PHE A 147 5.22 11.70 21.09
C PHE A 147 6.54 11.33 21.75
N ASP A 148 7.23 12.30 22.35
CA ASP A 148 8.45 12.04 23.11
C ASP A 148 8.10 11.36 24.44
N CYS A 149 8.61 10.14 24.65
CA CYS A 149 8.37 9.32 25.83
C CYS A 149 9.00 9.89 27.11
N SER A 150 9.88 10.89 27.03
CA SER A 150 10.37 11.63 28.20
C SER A 150 9.35 12.64 28.73
N THR A 151 8.43 13.10 27.87
CA THR A 151 7.42 14.13 28.19
C THR A 151 6.01 13.56 28.42
N ALA A 152 5.73 12.38 27.89
CA ALA A 152 4.51 11.62 28.14
C ALA A 152 4.86 10.33 28.89
N GLY A 153 4.00 9.86 29.80
CA GLY A 153 4.18 8.57 30.51
C GLY A 153 3.10 7.54 30.22
N SER A 154 2.14 7.87 29.34
CA SER A 154 1.08 6.94 28.95
C SER A 154 0.48 7.30 27.59
N ILE A 155 -0.11 6.29 26.93
CA ILE A 155 -0.88 6.43 25.71
C ILE A 155 -2.11 5.52 25.76
N SER A 156 -3.28 6.03 25.35
CA SER A 156 -4.51 5.23 25.29
C SER A 156 -4.73 4.66 23.91
N LEU A 157 -5.14 3.39 23.86
CA LEU A 157 -5.31 2.61 22.65
C LEU A 157 -6.77 2.18 22.47
N PHE A 158 -7.14 2.00 21.22
CA PHE A 158 -8.28 1.18 20.84
C PHE A 158 -7.81 -0.19 20.33
N ASN A 159 -8.67 -1.21 20.36
CA ASN A 159 -8.35 -2.60 19.98
C ASN A 159 -7.80 -2.80 18.57
N TRP A 160 -8.00 -1.82 17.70
CA TRP A 160 -7.57 -1.82 16.30
C TRP A 160 -6.33 -0.96 16.07
N GLU A 161 -5.74 -0.40 17.13
CA GLU A 161 -4.53 0.39 17.07
C GLU A 161 -3.31 -0.43 17.52
N GLU A 162 -2.21 -0.31 16.78
CA GLU A 162 -0.88 -0.77 17.17
C GLU A 162 -0.08 0.40 17.72
N LEU A 163 0.90 0.08 18.56
CA LEU A 163 1.91 1.04 18.98
C LEU A 163 3.19 0.84 18.18
N THR A 164 3.76 1.95 17.72
CA THR A 164 5.11 1.99 17.20
C THR A 164 5.97 2.78 18.17
N ILE A 165 7.05 2.15 18.64
CA ILE A 165 8.05 2.76 19.51
C ILE A 165 9.33 2.91 18.71
N VAL A 166 9.89 4.11 18.67
CA VAL A 166 11.07 4.45 17.87
C VAL A 166 12.16 4.97 18.79
N TYR A 167 13.30 4.28 18.80
CA TYR A 167 14.53 4.77 19.43
C TYR A 167 15.42 5.44 18.39
N THR A 168 16.08 6.52 18.81
CA THR A 168 17.07 7.25 18.01
C THR A 168 18.31 7.54 18.84
N SER A 169 19.51 7.25 18.32
CA SER A 169 20.77 7.31 19.09
C SER A 169 21.33 8.72 19.38
N GLY A 170 20.50 9.77 19.25
CA GLY A 170 20.81 11.11 19.78
C GLY A 170 21.08 12.23 18.77
N LEU A 171 20.34 12.26 17.67
CA LEU A 171 20.18 13.48 16.88
C LEU A 171 18.68 13.64 16.58
N SER A 172 18.08 14.80 16.85
CA SER A 172 16.71 15.09 16.39
C SER A 172 16.56 14.90 14.87
N ASP A 173 17.66 15.00 14.12
CA ASP A 173 17.78 14.70 12.69
C ASP A 173 17.53 13.23 12.31
N SER A 174 17.69 12.27 13.23
CA SER A 174 17.55 10.82 12.94
C SER A 174 16.10 10.31 12.92
N LEU A 175 15.13 11.15 13.30
CA LEU A 175 13.71 10.90 13.03
C LEU A 175 13.32 11.20 11.59
N PHE A 176 14.09 12.04 10.91
CA PHE A 176 13.80 12.45 9.53
C PHE A 176 14.43 11.43 8.58
N GLY A 177 13.68 11.08 7.53
CA GLY A 177 14.27 10.40 6.39
C GLY A 177 15.06 11.40 5.55
N VAL A 178 16.23 10.99 5.08
CA VAL A 178 17.06 11.73 4.14
C VAL A 178 16.71 11.30 2.73
N VAL A 179 16.40 12.25 1.86
CA VAL A 179 16.18 12.00 0.43
C VAL A 179 17.31 12.66 -0.33
N ASN A 180 18.19 11.85 -0.89
CA ASN A 180 19.24 12.31 -1.79
C ASN A 180 18.79 12.10 -3.23
N GLY A 181 18.93 13.11 -4.07
CA GLY A 181 18.67 12.96 -5.48
C GLY A 181 19.77 13.54 -6.34
N ARG A 182 20.06 12.87 -7.47
CA ARG A 182 20.94 13.37 -8.52
C ARG A 182 20.16 13.62 -9.81
N PHE A 183 20.56 14.63 -10.57
CA PHE A 183 19.98 14.90 -11.88
C PHE A 183 20.77 14.16 -12.97
N VAL A 184 20.05 13.53 -13.92
CA VAL A 184 20.65 12.82 -15.05
C VAL A 184 20.24 13.50 -16.36
N GLY A 185 21.21 14.07 -17.09
CA GLY A 185 21.04 14.44 -18.50
C GLY A 185 21.03 15.92 -18.90
N THR A 186 21.32 16.88 -18.03
CA THR A 186 21.43 18.32 -18.39
C THR A 186 22.45 19.07 -17.52
N SER A 187 22.96 20.22 -18.00
CA SER A 187 23.74 21.18 -17.20
C SER A 187 22.80 21.89 -16.20
N ALA A 188 22.71 21.35 -14.99
CA ALA A 188 21.69 21.66 -13.99
C ALA A 188 21.94 22.95 -13.19
N GLU A 189 22.12 24.11 -13.84
CA GLU A 189 22.42 25.36 -13.11
C GLU A 189 21.22 25.97 -12.36
N SER A 190 20.01 25.39 -12.38
CA SER A 190 18.83 26.03 -11.77
C SER A 190 17.64 25.11 -11.48
N VAL A 191 17.87 23.86 -11.08
CA VAL A 191 16.78 22.95 -10.69
C VAL A 191 16.46 23.08 -9.19
N LYS A 192 15.20 23.38 -8.86
CA LYS A 192 14.66 23.34 -7.50
C LYS A 192 13.72 22.15 -7.35
N VAL A 193 13.82 21.43 -6.24
CA VAL A 193 12.89 20.34 -5.90
C VAL A 193 12.05 20.76 -4.70
N PHE A 194 10.83 20.24 -4.63
CA PHE A 194 9.86 20.41 -3.55
C PHE A 194 9.35 19.04 -3.11
N ALA A 195 8.98 18.91 -1.84
CA ALA A 195 8.37 17.69 -1.29
C ALA A 195 7.03 18.01 -0.61
N TYR A 196 5.95 17.41 -1.11
CA TYR A 196 4.58 17.64 -0.63
C TYR A 196 3.95 16.35 -0.09
N SER A 197 3.34 16.39 1.09
CA SER A 197 2.61 15.23 1.62
C SER A 197 1.14 15.24 1.18
N PRO A 198 0.63 14.18 0.52
CA PRO A 198 -0.74 14.13 0.01
C PRO A 198 -1.81 14.03 1.11
N GLU A 199 -1.41 13.84 2.36
CA GLU A 199 -2.30 13.87 3.53
C GLU A 199 -2.72 15.30 3.93
N LEU A 200 -2.03 16.32 3.41
CA LEU A 200 -2.29 17.73 3.73
C LEU A 200 -3.00 18.42 2.55
N PRO A 201 -3.93 19.35 2.77
CA PRO A 201 -4.51 20.13 1.69
C PRO A 201 -3.43 20.85 0.87
N PHE A 202 -3.47 20.71 -0.46
CA PHE A 202 -2.55 21.43 -1.34
C PHE A 202 -2.96 22.91 -1.45
N HIS A 203 -2.02 23.84 -1.20
CA HIS A 203 -2.23 25.27 -1.42
C HIS A 203 -1.01 25.88 -2.13
N PRO A 204 -1.17 26.48 -3.34
CA PRO A 204 -0.05 26.97 -4.14
C PRO A 204 0.69 28.17 -3.50
N ASP A 205 -0.02 29.01 -2.74
CA ASP A 205 0.58 30.19 -2.09
C ASP A 205 1.11 29.93 -0.67
N PHE A 206 0.83 28.74 -0.12
CA PHE A 206 1.22 28.38 1.24
C PHE A 206 1.94 27.04 1.17
N VAL A 207 3.21 27.13 0.81
CA VAL A 207 4.11 25.99 0.68
C VAL A 207 4.98 25.95 1.95
N PRO A 208 4.59 25.26 3.04
CA PRO A 208 5.56 24.80 4.04
C PRO A 208 6.26 23.57 3.46
N HIS A 209 7.04 23.74 2.39
CA HIS A 209 7.79 22.65 1.77
C HIS A 209 9.25 23.06 1.69
N LEU A 210 10.13 22.17 2.18
CA LEU A 210 11.57 22.37 2.08
C LEU A 210 11.96 22.47 0.60
N ILE A 211 12.87 23.39 0.30
CA ILE A 211 13.40 23.64 -1.04
C ILE A 211 14.85 23.19 -1.04
N ALA A 212 15.20 22.28 -1.95
CA ALA A 212 16.58 21.87 -2.16
C ALA A 212 16.92 21.99 -3.66
N GLY A 213 18.09 22.55 -3.98
CA GLY A 213 18.53 22.78 -5.35
C GLY A 213 20.02 23.11 -5.45
N GLY A 214 20.65 22.65 -6.53
CA GLY A 214 22.09 22.79 -6.77
C GLY A 214 22.53 22.10 -8.07
N THR A 215 23.79 22.31 -8.47
CA THR A 215 24.34 21.93 -9.79
C THR A 215 24.50 20.42 -10.04
N ALA A 216 24.34 19.58 -9.02
CA ALA A 216 24.58 18.13 -9.10
C ALA A 216 23.53 17.25 -8.40
N GLY A 217 22.61 17.84 -7.62
CA GLY A 217 21.65 17.07 -6.83
C GLY A 217 20.88 17.90 -5.78
N PHE A 218 20.10 17.20 -4.96
CA PHE A 218 19.31 17.77 -3.86
C PHE A 218 19.32 16.81 -2.66
N GLU A 219 19.19 17.38 -1.46
CA GLU A 219 18.96 16.64 -0.22
C GLU A 219 17.73 17.21 0.49
N PHE A 220 16.77 16.36 0.85
CA PHE A 220 15.75 16.72 1.83
C PHE A 220 15.94 15.95 3.12
N ARG A 221 15.58 16.59 4.23
CA ARG A 221 15.32 15.92 5.50
C ARG A 221 13.85 16.09 5.79
N LEU A 222 13.07 15.02 5.69
CA LEU A 222 11.62 15.07 5.79
C LEU A 222 11.12 14.15 6.92
N PRO A 223 10.06 14.55 7.63
CA PRO A 223 9.38 13.67 8.56
C PRO A 223 9.01 12.32 7.91
N PRO A 224 8.87 11.25 8.69
CA PRO A 224 8.58 9.92 8.15
C PRO A 224 7.10 9.80 7.74
N ARG A 225 6.81 10.10 6.46
CA ARG A 225 5.47 10.04 5.82
C ARG A 225 5.59 9.84 4.31
N ASP A 226 4.44 9.79 3.63
CA ASP A 226 4.36 9.83 2.17
C ASP A 226 4.58 11.25 1.63
N TYR A 227 5.39 11.37 0.57
CA TYR A 227 5.66 12.61 -0.16
C TYR A 227 5.59 12.41 -1.67
N VAL A 228 5.18 13.47 -2.35
CA VAL A 228 5.32 13.71 -3.77
C VAL A 228 6.45 14.71 -3.95
N LEU A 229 7.54 14.29 -4.58
CA LEU A 229 8.62 15.16 -5.02
C LEU A 229 8.24 15.82 -6.34
N VAL A 230 8.44 17.13 -6.44
CA VAL A 230 8.17 17.95 -7.64
C VAL A 230 9.44 18.72 -7.97
N TYR A 231 9.85 18.83 -9.23
CA TYR A 231 11.05 19.58 -9.60
C TYR A 231 10.80 20.63 -10.69
N LYS A 232 11.50 21.76 -10.60
CA LYS A 232 11.38 22.95 -11.45
C LYS A 232 12.73 23.32 -12.02
N ASN A 233 12.86 23.47 -13.35
CA ASN A 233 14.11 23.84 -14.02
C ASN A 233 14.11 25.35 -14.38
N GLY A 234 15.25 26.04 -14.27
CA GLY A 234 15.40 27.37 -14.88
C GLY A 234 14.91 28.57 -14.07
N THR A 235 14.59 28.46 -12.76
CA THR A 235 13.87 29.57 -12.08
C THR A 235 14.42 30.00 -10.72
N THR A 236 14.32 31.31 -10.43
CA THR A 236 14.65 31.93 -9.14
C THR A 236 13.50 31.90 -8.14
N LYS A 237 12.26 31.64 -8.59
CA LYS A 237 11.04 31.60 -7.75
C LYS A 237 11.07 30.50 -6.70
N THR A 238 10.48 30.74 -5.53
CA THR A 238 10.33 29.78 -4.41
C THR A 238 8.96 29.10 -4.38
N SER A 239 8.09 29.38 -5.35
CA SER A 239 6.77 28.78 -5.52
C SER A 239 6.73 27.80 -6.71
N ILE A 240 5.87 26.78 -6.60
CA ILE A 240 5.57 25.81 -7.67
C ILE A 240 4.51 26.42 -8.58
N ASP A 241 4.76 26.51 -9.89
CA ASP A 241 3.78 26.96 -10.88
C ASP A 241 3.25 25.76 -11.70
N ARG A 242 2.12 25.94 -12.41
CA ARG A 242 1.37 24.89 -13.15
C ARG A 242 2.19 24.05 -14.15
N ALA A 243 3.30 24.57 -14.65
CA ALA A 243 4.15 23.92 -15.65
C ALA A 243 5.26 23.05 -15.05
N ASP A 244 5.52 23.14 -13.74
CA ASP A 244 6.68 22.54 -13.09
C ASP A 244 6.42 21.12 -12.53
N LEU A 245 5.23 20.56 -12.77
CA LEU A 245 4.81 19.26 -12.23
C LEU A 245 5.19 18.08 -13.14
N VAL A 246 5.91 18.35 -14.23
CA VAL A 246 6.33 17.34 -15.21
C VAL A 246 7.49 16.52 -14.65
N GLY A 247 7.19 15.37 -14.03
CA GLY A 247 8.15 14.36 -13.57
C GLY A 247 8.15 14.07 -12.07
N SER A 248 7.04 14.31 -11.38
CA SER A 248 6.95 14.06 -9.94
C SER A 248 7.22 12.59 -9.55
N THR A 249 7.81 12.39 -8.38
CA THR A 249 8.16 11.06 -7.85
C THR A 249 7.55 10.88 -6.47
N PHE A 250 6.87 9.76 -6.23
CA PHE A 250 6.36 9.41 -4.90
C PHE A 250 7.44 8.73 -4.07
N ILE A 251 7.54 9.11 -2.80
CA ILE A 251 8.42 8.47 -1.82
C ILE A 251 7.67 8.29 -0.50
N ARG A 252 7.93 7.19 0.21
CA ARG A 252 7.65 7.06 1.64
C ARG A 252 8.98 7.13 2.37
N LEU A 253 9.02 7.90 3.44
CA LEU A 253 10.16 7.94 4.34
C LEU A 253 9.78 7.29 5.66
N LEU A 254 10.61 6.36 6.13
CA LEU A 254 10.61 5.86 7.49
C LEU A 254 11.65 6.64 8.31
N PRO A 255 11.59 6.58 9.65
CA PRO A 255 12.56 7.27 10.48
C PRO A 255 13.99 6.78 10.18
N GLY A 256 14.90 7.70 9.89
CA GLY A 256 16.30 7.39 9.56
C GLY A 256 16.55 6.79 8.18
N ASP A 257 15.52 6.65 7.33
CA ASP A 257 15.69 6.16 5.97
C ASP A 257 16.63 7.08 5.18
N THR A 258 17.42 6.48 4.28
CA THR A 258 18.12 7.25 3.24
C THR A 258 17.65 6.77 1.87
N VAL A 259 16.83 7.58 1.20
CA VAL A 259 16.30 7.30 -0.14
C VAL A 259 17.17 8.00 -1.17
N ASN A 260 17.80 7.24 -2.07
CA ASN A 260 18.63 7.77 -3.15
C ASN A 260 17.89 7.69 -4.49
N LEU A 261 17.72 8.81 -5.18
CA LEU A 261 16.95 8.91 -6.43
C LEU A 261 17.79 9.47 -7.58
N SER A 262 17.46 9.07 -8.80
CA SER A 262 17.98 9.68 -10.02
C SER A 262 16.81 10.29 -10.79
N LEU A 263 16.74 11.62 -10.82
CA LEU A 263 15.70 12.33 -11.58
C LEU A 263 16.22 12.62 -12.98
N ARG A 264 15.54 12.07 -13.99
CA ARG A 264 15.81 12.39 -15.40
C ARG A 264 14.99 13.62 -15.78
N VAL A 265 15.66 14.75 -15.98
CA VAL A 265 15.00 15.98 -16.45
C VAL A 265 14.69 15.79 -17.94
N PRO A 266 13.42 15.86 -18.38
CA PRO A 266 13.07 15.77 -19.79
C PRO A 266 13.78 16.88 -20.57
N THR A 267 14.55 16.50 -21.60
CA THR A 267 15.02 17.44 -22.62
C THR A 267 13.82 17.76 -23.52
N ASN A 268 13.59 19.04 -23.82
CA ASN A 268 12.48 19.59 -24.61
C ASN A 268 12.43 19.11 -26.08
N GLU A 269 12.46 17.80 -26.33
CA GLU A 269 12.36 17.25 -27.68
C GLU A 269 11.12 16.37 -27.81
N GLY A 270 10.06 17.04 -28.27
CA GLY A 270 8.95 16.46 -29.03
C GLY A 270 7.84 15.82 -28.21
N ASN A 271 6.83 16.60 -27.80
CA ASN A 271 5.41 16.22 -27.68
C ASN A 271 4.60 17.44 -27.18
N THR A 272 3.74 18.04 -28.01
CA THR A 272 3.10 19.35 -27.72
C THR A 272 1.58 19.31 -27.58
N TYR A 273 0.96 18.15 -27.34
CA TYR A 273 -0.49 18.09 -27.17
C TYR A 273 -0.90 18.50 -25.76
N GLN A 274 -2.05 19.18 -25.67
CA GLN A 274 -2.63 19.63 -24.42
C GLN A 274 -4.06 19.12 -24.28
N LEU A 275 -4.43 18.71 -23.07
CA LEU A 275 -5.81 18.46 -22.70
C LEU A 275 -6.24 19.52 -21.70
N HIS A 276 -7.43 20.07 -21.89
CA HIS A 276 -8.02 21.06 -21.00
C HIS A 276 -9.40 20.61 -20.53
N GLY A 277 -9.77 21.02 -19.33
CA GLY A 277 -11.01 20.60 -18.74
C GLY A 277 -11.27 21.23 -17.38
N ARG A 278 -12.27 20.69 -16.69
CA ARG A 278 -12.64 21.12 -15.34
C ARG A 278 -13.01 19.92 -14.47
N VAL A 279 -12.67 20.02 -13.19
CA VAL A 279 -13.14 19.11 -12.15
C VAL A 279 -14.29 19.77 -11.40
N VAL A 280 -15.42 19.09 -11.35
CA VAL A 280 -16.61 19.54 -10.63
C VAL A 280 -17.11 18.46 -9.68
N ASP A 281 -17.94 18.83 -8.72
CA ASP A 281 -18.64 17.86 -7.89
C ASP A 281 -19.91 17.35 -8.57
N THR A 282 -20.63 16.45 -7.91
CA THR A 282 -21.89 15.90 -8.43
C THR A 282 -22.96 16.97 -8.69
N ASP A 283 -22.90 18.10 -7.98
CA ASP A 283 -23.81 19.24 -8.13
C ASP A 283 -23.35 20.22 -9.23
N GLY A 284 -22.22 19.94 -9.87
CA GLY A 284 -21.62 20.77 -10.91
C GLY A 284 -20.83 21.97 -10.37
N LEU A 285 -20.61 22.04 -9.05
CA LEU A 285 -19.78 23.09 -8.45
C LEU A 285 -18.29 22.78 -8.68
N PRO A 286 -17.46 23.80 -8.93
CA PRO A 286 -16.03 23.61 -9.08
C PRO A 286 -15.34 22.93 -7.90
N VAL A 287 -14.58 21.87 -8.16
CA VAL A 287 -13.69 21.26 -7.16
C VAL A 287 -12.32 21.91 -7.26
N ARG A 288 -12.04 22.79 -6.31
CA ARG A 288 -10.81 23.59 -6.28
C ARG A 288 -9.60 22.70 -6.06
N TYR A 289 -8.51 22.95 -6.77
CA TYR A 289 -7.20 22.33 -6.52
C TYR A 289 -7.18 20.79 -6.60
N ALA A 290 -8.13 20.20 -7.32
CA ALA A 290 -8.12 18.78 -7.61
C ALA A 290 -6.86 18.39 -8.41
N LEU A 291 -6.24 17.29 -8.02
CA LEU A 291 -5.19 16.64 -8.79
C LEU A 291 -5.84 15.88 -9.94
N VAL A 292 -5.35 16.08 -11.17
CA VAL A 292 -5.83 15.41 -12.37
C VAL A 292 -4.67 14.67 -13.00
N PHE A 293 -4.79 13.37 -13.13
CA PHE A 293 -3.77 12.48 -13.64
C PHE A 293 -4.14 12.01 -15.05
N ALA A 294 -3.14 11.93 -15.93
CA ALA A 294 -3.24 11.29 -17.23
C ALA A 294 -2.26 10.12 -17.26
N GLU A 295 -2.79 8.91 -17.39
CA GLU A 295 -2.00 7.68 -17.48
C GLU A 295 -2.12 7.10 -18.88
N GLY A 296 -1.00 6.65 -19.45
CA GLY A 296 -1.03 6.03 -20.78
C GLY A 296 -1.96 4.81 -20.81
N ALA A 297 -2.83 4.68 -21.80
CA ALA A 297 -3.83 3.60 -21.87
C ALA A 297 -3.23 2.21 -22.17
N ARG A 298 -1.91 2.12 -22.47
CA ARG A 298 -1.23 0.85 -22.83
C ARG A 298 -0.59 0.18 -21.62
N ILE A 299 -1.20 -0.93 -21.19
CA ILE A 299 -0.81 -1.75 -20.02
C ILE A 299 0.63 -2.30 -20.12
N ASN A 300 1.13 -2.55 -21.34
CA ASN A 300 2.43 -3.21 -21.58
C ASN A 300 3.66 -2.27 -21.62
N ARG A 301 3.51 -0.96 -21.39
CA ARG A 301 4.69 -0.07 -21.34
C ARG A 301 5.31 -0.09 -19.94
N PRO A 302 6.63 -0.34 -19.79
CA PRO A 302 7.27 -0.39 -18.47
C PRO A 302 7.14 0.92 -17.69
N ASN A 303 7.12 2.07 -18.38
CA ASN A 303 6.85 3.39 -17.80
C ASN A 303 5.57 3.95 -18.44
N PRO A 304 4.39 3.87 -17.78
CA PRO A 304 3.23 4.60 -18.26
C PRO A 304 3.59 6.09 -18.20
N ILE A 305 3.22 6.84 -19.24
CA ILE A 305 3.33 8.29 -19.16
C ILE A 305 2.27 8.71 -18.16
N SER A 306 2.70 9.01 -16.95
CA SER A 306 1.89 9.68 -15.94
C SER A 306 2.19 11.17 -16.04
N ARG A 307 1.23 11.95 -16.56
CA ARG A 307 1.22 13.40 -16.41
C ARG A 307 0.20 13.77 -15.35
N MET A 308 0.40 14.91 -14.72
CA MET A 308 -0.55 15.43 -13.74
C MET A 308 -0.73 16.92 -13.96
N ALA A 309 -1.93 17.42 -13.69
CA ALA A 309 -2.24 18.83 -13.55
C ALA A 309 -2.96 19.06 -12.22
N ILE A 310 -2.97 20.32 -11.78
CA ILE A 310 -3.75 20.75 -10.62
C ILE A 310 -4.81 21.72 -11.14
N ALA A 311 -6.06 21.45 -10.80
CA ALA A 311 -7.18 22.33 -11.10
C ALA A 311 -7.05 23.67 -10.35
N ASP A 312 -7.52 24.77 -10.93
CA ASP A 312 -7.52 26.06 -10.26
C ASP A 312 -8.65 26.22 -9.23
N SER A 313 -8.83 27.44 -8.70
CA SER A 313 -9.91 27.76 -7.75
C SER A 313 -11.32 27.66 -8.36
N MET A 314 -11.40 27.55 -9.68
CA MET A 314 -12.61 27.34 -10.48
C MET A 314 -12.65 25.92 -11.07
N GLY A 315 -11.79 25.01 -10.60
CA GLY A 315 -11.76 23.62 -10.99
C GLY A 315 -11.10 23.37 -12.35
N ASN A 316 -10.63 24.40 -13.07
CA ASN A 316 -10.11 24.25 -14.43
C ASN A 316 -8.68 23.70 -14.41
N PHE A 317 -8.39 22.73 -15.28
CA PHE A 317 -7.07 22.13 -15.42
C PHE A 317 -6.58 22.15 -16.87
N THR A 318 -5.26 22.10 -17.03
CA THR A 318 -4.60 21.90 -18.34
C THR A 318 -3.43 20.94 -18.14
N ILE A 319 -3.42 19.85 -18.89
CA ILE A 319 -2.33 18.87 -18.92
C ILE A 319 -1.58 19.07 -20.23
N SER A 320 -0.31 19.42 -20.14
CA SER A 320 0.58 19.66 -21.28
C SER A 320 1.56 18.51 -21.49
N ASP A 321 2.35 18.60 -22.56
CA ASP A 321 3.43 17.68 -22.91
C ASP A 321 2.96 16.22 -23.05
N LEU A 322 1.75 16.08 -23.58
CA LEU A 322 1.16 14.80 -23.93
C LEU A 322 1.59 14.39 -25.33
N ASN A 323 1.75 13.08 -25.50
CA ASN A 323 1.86 12.46 -26.81
C ASN A 323 0.49 11.95 -27.25
N ASN A 324 0.38 11.51 -28.50
CA ASN A 324 -0.89 10.99 -29.02
C ASN A 324 -1.11 9.48 -28.76
N THR A 325 -0.54 8.88 -27.71
CA THR A 325 -0.57 7.41 -27.52
C THR A 325 -1.82 6.86 -26.81
N GLY A 326 -2.81 7.72 -26.55
CA GLY A 326 -4.01 7.39 -25.80
C GLY A 326 -3.76 7.45 -24.29
N VAL A 327 -4.57 8.22 -23.56
CA VAL A 327 -4.48 8.39 -22.11
C VAL A 327 -5.83 8.18 -21.44
N ILE A 328 -5.81 7.65 -20.23
CA ILE A 328 -6.95 7.61 -19.31
C ILE A 328 -6.75 8.75 -18.31
N LEU A 329 -7.82 9.51 -18.08
CA LEU A 329 -7.81 10.58 -17.08
C LEU A 329 -8.53 10.18 -15.81
N TRP A 330 -7.99 10.56 -14.66
CA TRP A 330 -8.70 10.53 -13.39
C TRP A 330 -8.37 11.73 -12.53
N ALA A 331 -9.24 12.06 -11.58
CA ALA A 331 -9.03 13.16 -10.67
C ALA A 331 -9.22 12.74 -9.21
N TYR A 332 -8.58 13.48 -8.31
CA TYR A 332 -8.62 13.29 -6.86
C TYR A 332 -8.55 14.63 -6.13
N GLN A 333 -9.32 14.76 -5.06
CA GLN A 333 -9.18 15.84 -4.07
C GLN A 333 -9.54 15.30 -2.69
N ALA A 334 -8.84 15.76 -1.65
CA ALA A 334 -9.17 15.42 -0.27
C ALA A 334 -10.63 15.81 0.04
N GLY A 335 -11.37 14.90 0.68
CA GLY A 335 -12.82 15.08 0.91
C GLY A 335 -13.71 14.56 -0.23
N PHE A 336 -13.12 14.06 -1.33
CA PHE A 336 -13.84 13.50 -2.47
C PHE A 336 -13.39 12.07 -2.81
N ILE A 337 -14.29 11.31 -3.42
CA ILE A 337 -14.05 10.00 -4.00
C ILE A 337 -13.41 10.19 -5.39
N PRO A 338 -12.19 9.67 -5.63
CA PRO A 338 -11.55 9.76 -6.94
C PRO A 338 -12.37 9.06 -8.02
N SER A 339 -12.40 9.65 -9.22
CA SER A 339 -13.07 9.08 -10.39
C SER A 339 -12.26 9.27 -11.67
N TYR A 340 -12.45 8.34 -12.59
CA TYR A 340 -11.99 8.39 -13.98
C TYR A 340 -12.95 9.19 -14.83
N PHE A 341 -12.45 9.85 -15.88
CA PHE A 341 -13.29 10.41 -16.93
C PHE A 341 -14.09 9.31 -17.66
N PRO A 342 -15.40 9.48 -17.92
CA PRO A 342 -16.26 10.65 -17.65
C PRO A 342 -17.08 10.58 -16.34
N GLY A 343 -16.60 9.86 -15.34
CA GLY A 343 -17.23 9.66 -14.03
C GLY A 343 -17.31 8.18 -13.64
N ARG A 344 -16.29 7.38 -13.96
CA ARG A 344 -16.21 5.94 -13.68
C ARG A 344 -15.31 5.68 -12.47
N PHE A 345 -15.50 4.56 -11.78
CA PHE A 345 -14.65 4.18 -10.64
C PHE A 345 -13.64 3.09 -11.00
N HIS A 346 -13.86 2.40 -12.12
CA HIS A 346 -12.96 1.38 -12.65
C HIS A 346 -12.14 1.92 -13.83
N TRP A 347 -10.84 1.66 -13.83
CA TRP A 347 -9.96 2.14 -14.89
C TRP A 347 -10.29 1.47 -16.24
N ALA A 348 -10.78 0.23 -16.20
CA ALA A 348 -11.17 -0.53 -17.40
C ALA A 348 -12.43 0.04 -18.09
N GLU A 349 -13.24 0.82 -17.35
CA GLU A 349 -14.43 1.49 -17.88
C GLU A 349 -14.14 2.93 -18.30
N ALA A 350 -12.92 3.43 -18.02
CA ALA A 350 -12.54 4.79 -18.33
C ALA A 350 -12.41 5.00 -19.83
N GLU A 351 -12.79 6.18 -20.29
CA GLU A 351 -12.66 6.53 -21.69
C GLU A 351 -11.19 6.82 -22.03
N THR A 352 -10.70 6.23 -23.12
CA THR A 352 -9.35 6.52 -23.62
C THR A 352 -9.39 7.76 -24.52
N ILE A 353 -8.66 8.78 -24.11
CA ILE A 353 -8.56 10.07 -24.79
C ILE A 353 -7.30 10.08 -25.65
N TYR A 354 -7.43 10.47 -26.92
CA TYR A 354 -6.30 10.65 -27.82
C TYR A 354 -6.01 12.15 -27.98
N PRO A 355 -4.92 12.69 -27.40
CA PRO A 355 -4.69 14.14 -27.33
C PRO A 355 -4.61 14.90 -28.67
N ALA A 356 -4.40 14.21 -29.81
CA ALA A 356 -4.43 14.84 -31.13
C ALA A 356 -5.83 14.86 -31.78
N SER A 357 -6.82 14.16 -31.20
CA SER A 357 -8.21 14.25 -31.64
C SER A 357 -8.86 15.53 -31.11
N ASP A 358 -9.95 15.98 -31.74
CA ASP A 358 -10.79 17.07 -31.23
C ASP A 358 -11.58 16.57 -30.01
N THR A 359 -10.89 16.49 -28.87
CA THR A 359 -11.39 15.84 -27.64
C THR A 359 -12.49 16.63 -26.94
N GLY A 360 -12.80 17.85 -27.41
CA GLY A 360 -13.72 18.76 -26.73
C GLY A 360 -13.28 19.14 -25.32
N PHE A 361 -14.22 19.72 -24.56
CA PHE A 361 -14.01 20.13 -23.17
C PHE A 361 -14.21 18.95 -22.22
N ILE A 362 -13.18 18.60 -21.45
CA ILE A 362 -13.22 17.46 -20.53
C ILE A 362 -13.80 17.89 -19.18
N GLU A 363 -14.87 17.24 -18.73
CA GLU A 363 -15.39 17.44 -17.37
C GLU A 363 -15.28 16.14 -16.57
N ILE A 364 -14.55 16.18 -15.44
CA ILE A 364 -14.42 15.06 -14.50
C ILE A 364 -15.25 15.37 -13.25
N ARG A 365 -16.15 14.46 -12.88
CA ARG A 365 -17.05 14.63 -11.73
C ARG A 365 -16.57 13.83 -10.52
N LEU A 366 -16.32 14.52 -9.41
CA LEU A 366 -15.96 13.90 -8.13
C LEU A 366 -17.16 13.85 -7.19
N ARG A 367 -17.34 12.74 -6.50
CA ARG A 367 -18.38 12.61 -5.47
C ARG A 367 -17.80 12.99 -4.11
N ARG A 368 -18.55 13.73 -3.28
CA ARG A 368 -18.12 14.03 -1.90
C ARG A 368 -18.07 12.74 -1.07
N LEU A 369 -17.08 12.63 -0.19
CA LEU A 369 -17.01 11.53 0.78
C LEU A 369 -18.16 11.65 1.80
N GLY A 370 -18.82 10.53 2.09
CA GLY A 370 -19.67 10.44 3.28
C GLY A 370 -18.76 10.30 4.50
N VAL A 371 -18.87 11.22 5.46
CA VAL A 371 -17.88 11.36 6.55
C VAL A 371 -18.38 10.98 7.95
N ASP A 372 -19.63 10.53 8.09
CA ASP A 372 -20.24 10.33 9.41
C ASP A 372 -20.42 8.84 9.73
N GLY A 373 -19.35 8.20 10.20
CA GLY A 373 -19.36 6.80 10.57
C GLY A 373 -18.30 6.44 11.61
N ALA A 374 -18.56 5.39 12.39
CA ALA A 374 -17.64 4.89 13.41
C ALA A 374 -16.85 3.66 12.94
N PHE A 375 -17.08 3.18 11.72
CA PHE A 375 -16.61 1.90 11.24
C PHE A 375 -15.60 2.01 10.08
N GLY A 376 -14.98 0.90 9.70
CA GLY A 376 -14.01 0.87 8.61
C GLY A 376 -13.57 -0.51 8.15
N VAL A 377 -12.68 -0.54 7.17
CA VAL A 377 -12.16 -1.77 6.54
C VAL A 377 -10.69 -1.60 6.25
N TYR A 378 -9.90 -2.64 6.42
CA TYR A 378 -8.47 -2.62 6.10
C TYR A 378 -7.98 -3.94 5.50
N GLY A 379 -6.82 -3.91 4.86
CA GLY A 379 -6.21 -5.09 4.25
C GLY A 379 -4.92 -4.76 3.51
N LYS A 380 -4.36 -5.77 2.82
CA LYS A 380 -3.13 -5.64 2.02
C LYS A 380 -3.32 -6.23 0.63
N LEU A 381 -2.86 -5.52 -0.39
CA LEU A 381 -2.98 -5.87 -1.79
C LEU A 381 -1.63 -6.33 -2.34
N VAL A 382 -1.60 -7.47 -3.02
CA VAL A 382 -0.38 -8.06 -3.61
C VAL A 382 -0.61 -8.49 -5.05
N GLY A 383 0.46 -8.51 -5.85
CA GLY A 383 0.41 -8.98 -7.24
C GLY A 383 0.24 -10.51 -7.40
N PRO A 384 0.16 -11.02 -8.65
CA PRO A 384 -0.34 -12.37 -8.91
C PRO A 384 0.63 -13.57 -8.83
N MET A 385 1.94 -13.47 -8.52
CA MET A 385 2.79 -14.69 -8.35
C MET A 385 4.07 -14.51 -7.52
N GLY A 386 4.35 -15.49 -6.65
CA GLY A 386 5.68 -15.98 -6.23
C GLY A 386 6.56 -15.10 -5.34
N LEU A 387 6.44 -13.78 -5.47
CA LEU A 387 7.05 -12.77 -4.60
C LEU A 387 5.95 -11.76 -4.33
N SER A 388 5.68 -11.52 -3.04
CA SER A 388 4.63 -10.65 -2.50
C SER A 388 4.87 -9.17 -2.83
N GLU A 389 4.92 -8.80 -4.11
CA GLU A 389 5.05 -7.41 -4.54
C GLU A 389 3.77 -6.66 -4.18
N PRO A 390 3.86 -5.61 -3.35
CA PRO A 390 2.67 -4.89 -2.95
C PRO A 390 2.08 -4.04 -4.07
N VAL A 391 0.76 -4.03 -4.18
CA VAL A 391 0.06 -3.19 -5.17
C VAL A 391 -0.11 -1.79 -4.60
N THR A 392 0.78 -0.90 -5.01
CA THR A 392 0.78 0.51 -4.62
C THR A 392 -0.28 1.31 -5.37
N GLY A 393 -0.92 2.28 -4.70
CA GLY A 393 -1.79 3.25 -5.36
C GLY A 393 -3.14 2.70 -5.82
N ALA A 394 -3.52 1.50 -5.37
CA ALA A 394 -4.82 0.91 -5.65
C ALA A 394 -5.91 1.70 -4.93
N ARG A 395 -6.98 2.04 -5.63
CA ARG A 395 -8.16 2.67 -5.04
C ARG A 395 -9.08 1.58 -4.51
N VAL A 396 -9.41 1.68 -3.23
CA VAL A 396 -10.32 0.78 -2.55
C VAL A 396 -11.57 1.56 -2.20
N TYR A 397 -12.70 1.11 -2.70
CA TYR A 397 -14.01 1.73 -2.63
C TYR A 397 -14.93 0.92 -1.71
N ALA A 398 -15.70 1.60 -0.86
CA ALA A 398 -16.84 1.00 -0.18
C ALA A 398 -18.11 1.37 -0.93
N VAL A 399 -18.90 0.35 -1.26
CA VAL A 399 -20.16 0.47 -1.99
C VAL A 399 -21.26 -0.07 -1.07
N ASN A 400 -22.26 0.74 -0.75
CA ASN A 400 -23.36 0.32 0.12
C ASN A 400 -24.35 -0.63 -0.61
N GLU A 401 -25.35 -1.16 0.09
CA GLU A 401 -26.37 -2.05 -0.51
C GLU A 401 -27.17 -1.40 -1.65
N SER A 402 -27.31 -0.08 -1.66
CA SER A 402 -27.95 0.67 -2.73
C SER A 402 -27.09 0.78 -4.00
N GLY A 403 -25.83 0.32 -3.95
CA GLY A 403 -24.87 0.43 -5.04
C GLY A 403 -24.10 1.76 -5.07
N ASP A 404 -24.24 2.60 -4.06
CA ASP A 404 -23.53 3.88 -3.99
C ASP A 404 -22.13 3.71 -3.40
N THR A 405 -21.12 4.15 -4.14
CA THR A 405 -19.78 4.39 -3.58
C THR A 405 -19.85 5.50 -2.53
N THR A 406 -19.60 5.15 -1.26
CA THR A 406 -19.71 6.06 -0.10
C THR A 406 -18.36 6.57 0.39
N SER A 407 -17.30 5.77 0.19
CA SER A 407 -15.95 6.10 0.64
C SER A 407 -14.88 5.49 -0.26
N CYS A 408 -13.67 6.05 -0.22
CA CYS A 408 -12.50 5.57 -0.94
C CYS A 408 -11.22 5.82 -0.14
N VAL A 409 -10.27 4.88 -0.23
CA VAL A 409 -8.89 5.03 0.22
C VAL A 409 -7.94 4.56 -0.88
N ILE A 410 -6.71 5.05 -0.87
CA ILE A 410 -5.65 4.63 -1.79
C ILE A 410 -4.65 3.76 -1.01
N SER A 411 -4.24 2.62 -1.57
CA SER A 411 -3.25 1.74 -0.95
C SER A 411 -1.85 2.39 -0.96
N THR A 412 -1.11 2.15 0.11
CA THR A 412 0.25 2.65 0.30
C THR A 412 1.26 1.89 -0.58
N PHE A 413 2.53 2.29 -0.56
CA PHE A 413 3.60 1.57 -1.27
C PHE A 413 3.78 0.10 -0.82
N ALA A 414 3.35 -0.21 0.40
CA ALA A 414 3.34 -1.56 0.95
C ALA A 414 2.05 -2.33 0.62
N GLY A 415 1.20 -1.80 -0.28
CA GLY A 415 -0.06 -2.41 -0.70
C GLY A 415 -1.16 -2.38 0.36
N GLU A 416 -0.89 -1.78 1.51
CA GLU A 416 -1.81 -1.72 2.65
C GLU A 416 -2.80 -0.56 2.47
N PHE A 417 -4.04 -0.76 2.90
CA PHE A 417 -5.08 0.28 2.90
C PHE A 417 -5.90 0.24 4.18
N VAL A 418 -6.39 1.41 4.61
CA VAL A 418 -7.39 1.49 5.67
C VAL A 418 -8.45 2.55 5.37
N MET A 419 -9.67 2.10 5.18
CA MET A 419 -10.84 2.94 5.04
C MET A 419 -11.48 3.19 6.41
N LYS A 420 -11.80 4.45 6.69
CA LYS A 420 -12.41 4.91 7.95
C LYS A 420 -13.76 5.58 7.68
N ASN A 421 -14.46 5.87 8.76
CA ASN A 421 -15.68 6.69 8.80
C ASN A 421 -16.84 6.12 7.98
N LEU A 422 -16.94 4.79 7.91
CA LEU A 422 -18.10 4.13 7.33
C LEU A 422 -19.24 4.10 8.35
N PRO A 423 -20.46 4.50 7.98
CA PRO A 423 -21.66 4.24 8.78
C PRO A 423 -21.87 2.74 9.00
N GLY A 424 -22.59 2.37 10.06
CA GLY A 424 -23.07 1.00 10.23
C GLY A 424 -23.93 0.57 9.04
N GLY A 425 -23.77 -0.65 8.57
CA GLY A 425 -24.44 -1.15 7.36
C GLY A 425 -23.62 -2.20 6.62
N ARG A 426 -24.21 -2.72 5.53
CA ARG A 426 -23.56 -3.71 4.68
C ARG A 426 -22.86 -3.06 3.50
N TYR A 427 -21.61 -3.45 3.26
CA TYR A 427 -20.80 -2.91 2.15
C TYR A 427 -20.17 -4.01 1.29
N ASN A 428 -20.10 -3.73 -0.01
CA ASN A 428 -19.18 -4.36 -0.95
C ASN A 428 -17.89 -3.55 -0.97
N VAL A 429 -16.74 -4.22 -1.07
CA VAL A 429 -15.43 -3.56 -1.15
C VAL A 429 -14.85 -3.82 -2.53
N CYS A 430 -14.75 -2.76 -3.33
CA CYS A 430 -14.27 -2.80 -4.70
C CYS A 430 -12.89 -2.20 -4.80
N ILE A 431 -11.96 -2.92 -5.40
CA ILE A 431 -10.55 -2.55 -5.53
C ILE A 431 -10.24 -2.34 -7.00
N ASP A 432 -9.68 -1.19 -7.32
CA ASP A 432 -9.27 -0.82 -8.65
C ASP A 432 -7.81 -0.36 -8.64
N ALA A 433 -6.97 -1.03 -9.42
CA ALA A 433 -5.57 -0.68 -9.58
C ALA A 433 -5.23 -0.76 -11.06
N TYR A 434 -4.61 0.30 -11.59
CA TYR A 434 -4.18 0.33 -12.98
C TYR A 434 -3.27 -0.87 -13.28
N ARG A 435 -3.49 -1.56 -14.40
CA ARG A 435 -2.88 -2.85 -14.81
C ARG A 435 -3.33 -4.11 -14.08
N PHE A 436 -4.31 -4.01 -13.19
CA PHE A 436 -4.92 -5.16 -12.53
C PHE A 436 -6.40 -5.24 -12.89
N ASN A 437 -6.95 -6.46 -12.92
CA ASN A 437 -8.38 -6.64 -13.05
C ASN A 437 -9.05 -6.10 -11.78
N PRO A 438 -10.11 -5.29 -11.89
CA PRO A 438 -10.88 -4.86 -10.74
C PRO A 438 -11.41 -6.06 -9.95
N VAL A 439 -11.41 -5.95 -8.63
CA VAL A 439 -11.92 -7.00 -7.73
C VAL A 439 -12.98 -6.37 -6.83
N CYS A 440 -14.21 -6.86 -6.88
CA CYS A 440 -15.24 -6.52 -5.91
C CYS A 440 -15.52 -7.73 -5.03
N ILE A 441 -15.37 -7.55 -3.73
CA ILE A 441 -15.73 -8.54 -2.73
C ILE A 441 -17.13 -8.16 -2.24
N GLU A 442 -18.09 -9.08 -2.35
CA GLU A 442 -19.51 -8.83 -2.06
C GLU A 442 -19.88 -9.17 -0.61
N GLY A 443 -20.77 -8.36 -0.02
CA GLY A 443 -21.38 -8.62 1.28
C GLY A 443 -20.41 -8.68 2.46
N VAL A 444 -19.29 -7.99 2.33
CA VAL A 444 -18.04 -8.21 3.08
C VAL A 444 -18.10 -7.70 4.50
N VAL A 445 -18.86 -6.64 4.72
CA VAL A 445 -18.77 -5.88 5.96
C VAL A 445 -20.17 -5.60 6.46
N THR A 446 -20.63 -6.34 7.46
CA THR A 446 -21.82 -5.95 8.25
C THR A 446 -21.32 -5.14 9.45
N LEU A 447 -21.35 -3.83 9.33
CA LEU A 447 -20.91 -2.90 10.36
C LEU A 447 -22.06 -2.63 11.33
N GLY A 448 -21.90 -3.03 12.60
CA GLY A 448 -22.96 -2.97 13.62
C GLY A 448 -22.89 -4.11 14.62
N ASP A 449 -22.26 -5.23 14.23
CA ASP A 449 -22.09 -6.40 15.07
C ASP A 449 -20.68 -6.42 15.68
N SER A 450 -20.51 -5.76 16.83
CA SER A 450 -19.39 -5.90 17.78
C SER A 450 -17.97 -5.46 17.38
N LEU A 451 -17.59 -5.30 16.10
CA LEU A 451 -16.26 -4.80 15.69
C LEU A 451 -16.36 -3.56 14.78
N PRO A 452 -15.68 -2.43 15.11
CA PRO A 452 -15.72 -1.23 14.28
C PRO A 452 -14.95 -1.36 12.97
N PHE A 453 -13.94 -2.24 12.89
CA PHE A 453 -13.12 -2.41 11.70
C PHE A 453 -13.05 -3.87 11.25
N TYR A 454 -13.18 -4.10 9.95
CA TYR A 454 -13.12 -5.43 9.34
C TYR A 454 -11.83 -5.64 8.55
N ASN A 455 -11.12 -6.74 8.81
CA ASN A 455 -9.87 -7.09 8.13
C ASN A 455 -10.14 -7.99 6.92
N LEU A 456 -9.71 -7.56 5.74
CA LEU A 456 -9.82 -8.32 4.49
C LEU A 456 -8.62 -9.26 4.25
N GLY A 457 -7.60 -9.22 5.11
CA GLY A 457 -6.39 -10.01 4.96
C GLY A 457 -5.56 -9.57 3.75
N ILE A 458 -4.86 -10.54 3.14
CA ILE A 458 -4.03 -10.33 1.95
C ILE A 458 -4.85 -10.71 0.72
N LEU A 459 -5.07 -9.74 -0.17
CA LEU A 459 -5.81 -9.90 -1.41
C LEU A 459 -4.84 -9.88 -2.60
N SER A 460 -4.83 -10.95 -3.37
CA SER A 460 -4.00 -11.05 -4.58
C SER A 460 -4.78 -10.57 -5.81
N LEU A 461 -4.24 -9.57 -6.50
CA LEU A 461 -4.82 -9.02 -7.72
C LEU A 461 -4.24 -9.71 -8.95
N SER A 462 -5.09 -10.05 -9.91
CA SER A 462 -4.65 -10.57 -11.21
C SER A 462 -4.30 -9.43 -12.16
N ARG A 463 -3.21 -9.58 -12.92
CA ARG A 463 -2.83 -8.60 -13.95
C ARG A 463 -3.88 -8.57 -15.06
N ALA A 464 -4.23 -7.37 -15.48
CA ALA A 464 -5.01 -7.17 -16.69
C ALA A 464 -4.14 -7.52 -17.90
N THR A 465 -4.60 -8.47 -18.70
CA THR A 465 -3.95 -8.84 -19.96
C THR A 465 -4.57 -8.03 -21.09
N VAL A 466 -3.75 -7.56 -22.04
CA VAL A 466 -4.28 -6.99 -23.29
C VAL A 466 -5.11 -8.08 -23.96
N VAL A 467 -6.42 -7.86 -24.01
CA VAL A 467 -7.32 -8.62 -24.86
C VAL A 467 -7.11 -8.04 -26.26
N GLU A 468 -6.34 -8.72 -27.11
CA GLU A 468 -6.68 -8.65 -28.54
C GLU A 468 -8.15 -8.99 -28.65
N GLU A 469 -8.90 -8.27 -29.46
CA GLU A 469 -10.33 -8.48 -29.69
C GLU A 469 -10.57 -9.94 -30.14
N VAL A 470 -10.67 -10.84 -29.17
CA VAL A 470 -11.13 -12.20 -29.36
C VAL A 470 -12.63 -12.07 -29.23
N THR A 471 -13.31 -12.14 -30.38
CA THR A 471 -14.74 -12.37 -30.49
C THR A 471 -15.22 -13.24 -29.34
N ALA A 472 -16.17 -12.71 -28.56
CA ALA A 472 -16.81 -13.28 -27.39
C ALA A 472 -16.63 -14.80 -27.29
N GLY A 473 -15.74 -15.23 -26.39
CA GLY A 473 -15.64 -16.63 -26.00
C GLY A 473 -16.90 -17.00 -25.25
N GLU A 474 -17.79 -17.73 -25.93
CA GLU A 474 -18.97 -18.36 -25.36
C GLU A 474 -18.64 -19.04 -24.03
N ASP A 475 -19.49 -18.85 -23.02
CA ASP A 475 -19.41 -19.60 -21.78
C ASP A 475 -19.68 -21.08 -22.12
N PHE A 476 -18.65 -21.91 -22.15
CA PHE A 476 -18.78 -23.34 -22.43
C PHE A 476 -19.44 -24.01 -21.22
N GLY A 477 -20.77 -24.18 -21.25
CA GLY A 477 -21.45 -24.97 -20.24
C GLY A 477 -20.97 -26.42 -20.26
N VAL A 478 -20.46 -26.89 -19.13
CA VAL A 478 -19.92 -28.24 -18.94
C VAL A 478 -20.52 -28.84 -17.67
N LYS A 479 -21.12 -30.03 -17.78
CA LYS A 479 -21.65 -30.80 -16.67
C LYS A 479 -20.74 -31.98 -16.37
N ILE A 480 -20.34 -32.11 -15.10
CA ILE A 480 -19.46 -33.17 -14.62
C ILE A 480 -20.21 -33.95 -13.54
N TYR A 481 -20.60 -35.18 -13.84
CA TYR A 481 -21.35 -36.01 -12.90
C TYR A 481 -21.12 -37.52 -13.11
N PRO A 482 -21.18 -38.33 -12.03
CA PRO A 482 -21.17 -37.90 -10.64
C PRO A 482 -19.83 -37.22 -10.30
N ASN A 483 -19.85 -36.29 -9.34
CA ASN A 483 -18.65 -35.65 -8.82
C ASN A 483 -18.89 -35.34 -7.33
N PRO A 484 -18.25 -36.06 -6.39
CA PRO A 484 -17.17 -37.04 -6.58
C PRO A 484 -17.53 -38.32 -7.36
N PHE A 485 -16.55 -39.02 -7.91
CA PHE A 485 -16.73 -40.29 -8.65
C PHE A 485 -15.71 -41.36 -8.25
N ASN A 486 -16.10 -42.64 -8.40
CA ASN A 486 -15.28 -43.78 -7.95
C ASN A 486 -14.75 -44.67 -9.09
N GLU A 487 -15.48 -44.79 -10.20
CA GLU A 487 -15.09 -45.63 -11.35
C GLU A 487 -14.94 -44.82 -12.63
N SER A 488 -15.92 -43.97 -12.92
CA SER A 488 -15.88 -43.08 -14.08
C SER A 488 -16.70 -41.81 -13.84
N VAL A 489 -16.34 -40.75 -14.56
CA VAL A 489 -17.06 -39.46 -14.57
C VAL A 489 -17.52 -39.15 -15.98
N ARG A 490 -18.75 -38.66 -16.10
CA ARG A 490 -19.30 -38.15 -17.35
C ARG A 490 -19.04 -36.65 -17.44
N ILE A 491 -18.39 -36.24 -18.52
CA ILE A 491 -18.09 -34.86 -18.89
C ILE A 491 -18.96 -34.53 -20.11
N GLU A 492 -19.98 -33.72 -19.91
CA GLU A 492 -20.96 -33.37 -20.92
C GLU A 492 -20.87 -31.88 -21.28
N PHE A 493 -20.63 -31.60 -22.56
CA PHE A 493 -20.55 -30.25 -23.12
C PHE A 493 -21.91 -29.84 -23.68
N GLU A 494 -22.27 -28.56 -23.55
CA GLU A 494 -23.47 -27.99 -24.19
C GLU A 494 -23.41 -28.06 -25.73
N TYR A 495 -22.21 -28.00 -26.29
CA TYR A 495 -21.94 -28.11 -27.73
C TYR A 495 -20.95 -29.25 -28.02
N ALA A 496 -20.84 -29.65 -29.28
CA ALA A 496 -19.97 -30.74 -29.73
C ALA A 496 -18.63 -30.20 -30.25
N PRO A 497 -17.59 -30.05 -29.40
CA PRO A 497 -16.30 -29.56 -29.85
C PRO A 497 -15.61 -30.58 -30.77
N CYS A 498 -15.11 -30.12 -31.92
CA CYS A 498 -14.38 -30.93 -32.90
C CYS A 498 -12.99 -30.34 -33.17
N GLY A 499 -11.97 -31.19 -33.25
CA GLY A 499 -10.58 -30.80 -33.52
C GLY A 499 -9.86 -30.09 -32.36
N LYS A 500 -10.45 -30.11 -31.15
CA LYS A 500 -9.91 -29.46 -29.95
C LYS A 500 -9.36 -30.48 -28.96
N SER A 501 -8.44 -30.07 -28.10
CA SER A 501 -7.88 -30.94 -27.05
C SER A 501 -8.46 -30.60 -25.68
N LEU A 502 -8.95 -31.63 -24.99
CA LEU A 502 -9.33 -31.60 -23.59
C LEU A 502 -8.21 -32.21 -22.76
N TYR A 503 -7.84 -31.53 -21.68
CA TYR A 503 -6.75 -31.93 -20.82
C TYR A 503 -7.24 -32.15 -19.39
N ILE A 504 -6.69 -33.16 -18.73
CA ILE A 504 -6.95 -33.46 -17.32
C ILE A 504 -5.63 -33.31 -16.56
N PHE A 505 -5.63 -32.46 -15.53
CA PHE A 505 -4.46 -32.18 -14.69
C PHE A 505 -4.69 -32.61 -13.26
N ASP A 506 -3.63 -33.05 -12.57
CA ASP A 506 -3.67 -33.19 -11.11
C ASP A 506 -3.46 -31.84 -10.38
N ILE A 507 -3.55 -31.84 -9.04
CA ILE A 507 -3.33 -30.64 -8.21
C ILE A 507 -1.94 -30.03 -8.32
N LEU A 508 -0.94 -30.78 -8.82
CA LEU A 508 0.42 -30.31 -9.02
C LEU A 508 0.61 -29.73 -10.43
N GLY A 509 -0.44 -29.69 -11.26
CA GLY A 509 -0.40 -29.19 -12.63
C GLY A 509 0.21 -30.18 -13.62
N ARG A 510 0.34 -31.46 -13.28
CA ARG A 510 0.85 -32.50 -14.20
C ARG A 510 -0.27 -32.98 -15.11
N GLU A 511 -0.01 -33.05 -16.41
CA GLU A 511 -0.95 -33.58 -17.41
C GLU A 511 -1.13 -35.09 -17.19
N CYS A 512 -2.34 -35.48 -16.77
CA CYS A 512 -2.69 -36.88 -16.58
C CYS A 512 -3.22 -37.50 -17.87
N ARG A 513 -4.06 -36.77 -18.60
CA ARG A 513 -4.67 -37.27 -19.84
C ARG A 513 -4.97 -36.14 -20.81
N ARG A 514 -4.76 -36.42 -22.09
CA ARG A 514 -5.18 -35.56 -23.21
C ARG A 514 -6.13 -36.33 -24.12
N ILE A 515 -7.23 -35.69 -24.49
CA ILE A 515 -8.28 -36.26 -25.34
C ILE A 515 -8.50 -35.31 -26.51
N ILE A 516 -8.45 -35.83 -27.74
CA ILE A 516 -8.83 -35.09 -28.94
C ILE A 516 -10.34 -35.26 -29.13
N LEU A 517 -11.06 -34.14 -29.14
CA LEU A 517 -12.51 -34.13 -29.25
C LEU A 517 -12.91 -34.20 -30.72
N ASN A 518 -13.71 -35.21 -31.08
CA ASN A 518 -14.09 -35.52 -32.45
C ASN A 518 -15.55 -35.15 -32.76
N GLY A 519 -16.08 -34.12 -32.09
CA GLY A 519 -17.49 -33.70 -32.23
C GLY A 519 -18.46 -34.49 -31.35
N GLU A 520 -17.97 -35.20 -30.33
CA GLU A 520 -18.84 -35.83 -29.32
C GLU A 520 -19.20 -34.80 -28.24
N ARG A 521 -20.43 -34.84 -27.74
CA ARG A 521 -20.88 -33.98 -26.61
C ARG A 521 -20.52 -34.56 -25.24
N VAL A 522 -20.22 -35.85 -25.19
CA VAL A 522 -20.09 -36.59 -23.93
C VAL A 522 -18.80 -37.38 -23.95
N TYR A 523 -17.98 -37.17 -22.94
CA TYR A 523 -16.76 -37.93 -22.71
C TYR A 523 -16.83 -38.60 -21.35
N ILE A 524 -16.43 -39.87 -21.30
CA ILE A 524 -16.35 -40.63 -20.06
C ILE A 524 -14.87 -40.81 -19.72
N TRP A 525 -14.48 -40.35 -18.53
CA TRP A 525 -13.15 -40.58 -18.01
C TRP A 525 -13.20 -41.62 -16.89
N ASP A 526 -12.37 -42.67 -17.01
CA ASP A 526 -12.32 -43.85 -16.13
C ASP A 526 -11.22 -43.77 -15.06
N GLY A 527 -10.74 -42.56 -14.75
CA GLY A 527 -9.67 -42.37 -13.77
C GLY A 527 -8.31 -42.94 -14.19
N LYS A 528 -8.04 -43.04 -15.50
CA LYS A 528 -6.74 -43.50 -16.04
C LYS A 528 -5.99 -42.40 -16.77
N ASP A 529 -4.67 -42.42 -16.66
CA ASP A 529 -3.73 -41.55 -17.37
C ASP A 529 -3.62 -41.92 -18.87
N GLN A 530 -2.83 -41.15 -19.62
CA GLN A 530 -2.58 -41.37 -21.05
C GLN A 530 -1.91 -42.71 -21.40
N TYR A 531 -1.37 -43.42 -20.41
CA TYR A 531 -0.73 -44.72 -20.54
C TYR A 531 -1.63 -45.88 -20.06
N GLY A 532 -2.88 -45.59 -19.70
CA GLY A 532 -3.84 -46.58 -19.20
C GLY A 532 -3.63 -46.98 -17.74
N ARG A 533 -2.81 -46.25 -16.98
CA ARG A 533 -2.59 -46.50 -15.55
C ARG A 533 -3.59 -45.71 -14.73
N VAL A 534 -4.09 -46.30 -13.65
CA VAL A 534 -5.02 -45.64 -12.72
C VAL A 534 -4.29 -44.49 -12.01
N VAL A 535 -4.92 -43.31 -11.93
CA VAL A 535 -4.40 -42.15 -11.20
C VAL A 535 -4.78 -42.21 -9.72
N SER A 536 -4.06 -41.48 -8.86
CA SER A 536 -4.32 -41.46 -7.41
C SER A 536 -5.69 -40.86 -7.05
N SER A 537 -6.31 -41.26 -5.94
CA SER A 537 -7.45 -40.53 -5.38
C SER A 537 -7.07 -39.07 -5.10
N GLY A 538 -7.91 -38.11 -5.49
CA GLY A 538 -7.55 -36.69 -5.41
C GLY A 538 -8.39 -35.76 -6.30
N VAL A 539 -7.99 -34.49 -6.34
CA VAL A 539 -8.63 -33.45 -7.15
C VAL A 539 -7.95 -33.34 -8.51
N TYR A 540 -8.76 -33.27 -9.57
CA TYR A 540 -8.33 -33.12 -10.94
C TYR A 540 -9.01 -31.93 -11.59
N PHE A 541 -8.29 -31.23 -12.48
CA PHE A 541 -8.80 -30.08 -13.21
C PHE A 541 -8.96 -30.41 -14.69
N LEU A 542 -10.13 -30.06 -15.23
CA LEU A 542 -10.44 -30.17 -16.64
C LEU A 542 -10.09 -28.85 -17.33
N ARG A 543 -9.21 -28.88 -18.32
CA ARG A 543 -8.81 -27.72 -19.10
C ARG A 543 -9.17 -27.90 -20.56
N PHE A 544 -9.86 -26.93 -21.12
CA PHE A 544 -10.16 -26.83 -22.54
C PHE A 544 -9.40 -25.63 -23.09
N GLU A 545 -8.52 -25.86 -24.07
CA GLU A 545 -7.55 -24.87 -24.53
C GLU A 545 -6.72 -24.27 -23.38
N LYS A 546 -6.82 -22.94 -23.14
CA LYS A 546 -6.11 -22.21 -22.07
C LYS A 546 -6.96 -21.99 -20.81
N LYS A 547 -8.24 -22.40 -20.78
CA LYS A 547 -9.18 -22.15 -19.68
C LYS A 547 -9.45 -23.43 -18.89
N VAL A 548 -9.38 -23.35 -17.56
CA VAL A 548 -9.89 -24.41 -16.68
C VAL A 548 -11.41 -24.33 -16.68
N ILE A 549 -12.07 -25.40 -17.10
CA ILE A 549 -13.53 -25.46 -17.32
C ILE A 549 -14.24 -26.38 -16.33
N GLY A 550 -13.51 -27.06 -15.44
CA GLY A 550 -14.14 -27.89 -14.42
C GLY A 550 -13.16 -28.48 -13.40
N LYS A 551 -13.71 -28.89 -12.25
CA LYS A 551 -13.02 -29.59 -11.17
C LYS A 551 -13.68 -30.95 -10.95
N MET A 552 -12.88 -32.00 -10.85
CA MET A 552 -13.31 -33.38 -10.61
C MET A 552 -12.67 -33.89 -9.32
N VAL A 553 -13.40 -34.69 -8.55
CA VAL A 553 -12.92 -35.34 -7.32
C VAL A 553 -13.02 -36.84 -7.53
N PHE A 554 -11.86 -37.49 -7.69
CA PHE A 554 -11.77 -38.93 -7.85
C PHE A 554 -11.53 -39.59 -6.49
N VAL A 555 -12.40 -40.53 -6.12
CA VAL A 555 -12.36 -41.22 -4.83
C VAL A 555 -12.35 -42.72 -5.10
N ARG A 556 -11.20 -43.34 -4.94
CA ARG A 556 -11.05 -44.80 -5.03
C ARG A 556 -10.57 -45.38 -3.72
#